data_AF-A0A8C2G5H7-F1
#
_entry.id   AF-A0A8C2G5H7-F1
#
_cell.length_a   1.000
_cell.length_b   1.000
_cell.length_c   1.000
_cell.angle_alpha   90.00
_cell.angle_beta   90.00
_cell.angle_gamma   90.00
#
_symmetry.space_group_name_H-M   'P 1'
#
loop_
_entity.id
_entity.type
_entity.pdbx_description
1 polymer ?
#
loop_
_entity_poly.entity_id
_entity_poly.type
_entity_poly.pdbx_seq_one_letter_code
_entity_poly.pdbx_strand_id
1 'polypeptide(L)'
;MPIKKGKKGKKAKGKGKKDGKQESKRAKESDTERAKANAALWEARCDLTESSRVEYREAARRLSKTNQQLTDLQHNTENNSIEIVAVLRNKDLQNEEKIMALEQQIQLEKTRASQEKENLAAQYTLKISELEEKFKKRSSEFDMIQEELKIINDFLKKKPQMEQELKNMKETMDSADLEHKKTLARMEQKFFNNKVHLEKEAEQTIAMLAERAHNESIIQLDNASRSMFKENVRLNKGLGYHIKEVEDLRKRNAALAEENNILSLHKEMSQDTSNDTISKLAAQRTTVSELRAKVFTLEQALAIMVAEFELEMSDIKQRAAVRSQAGGVELDKLQKLLSVRDRELSRVKRIARSVVEQRSDMEVLFHEALNHVKQEMLIHRQEAEMNRSKRMDEFLTGRTENAHIHTINRTPHSTSSAIDEAEKGNLKKAKVNISEMTWEQRERVLRLLFAKMNSLKSNLFHRNEEEESNATFLTQAPVSSMSSSGNSSALPDL
;
A
#
# COMPACT_ATOMS: atom_id res chain seq x y z
N MET A 1 -27.76 -27.96 63.93
CA MET A 1 -26.84 -27.49 64.99
C MET A 1 -27.49 -26.37 65.78
N PRO A 2 -27.18 -26.22 67.07
CA PRO A 2 -28.21 -26.08 68.12
C PRO A 2 -28.12 -24.74 68.89
N ILE A 3 -29.08 -24.49 69.80
CA ILE A 3 -28.85 -24.30 71.27
C ILE A 3 -29.97 -23.47 71.94
N LYS A 4 -30.66 -24.16 72.88
CA LYS A 4 -31.06 -23.83 74.27
C LYS A 4 -31.76 -22.48 74.56
N LYS A 5 -32.98 -22.50 75.12
CA LYS A 5 -33.39 -22.80 76.53
C LYS A 5 -32.96 -21.77 77.59
N GLY A 6 -33.95 -21.27 78.33
CA GLY A 6 -33.88 -20.77 79.71
C GLY A 6 -35.14 -19.94 79.99
N LYS A 7 -36.18 -20.33 80.75
CA LYS A 7 -36.37 -21.08 82.01
C LYS A 7 -36.14 -20.24 83.29
N LYS A 8 -37.26 -20.05 84.01
CA LYS A 8 -37.47 -20.03 85.49
C LYS A 8 -37.19 -18.77 86.32
N GLY A 9 -38.14 -18.49 87.22
CA GLY A 9 -37.91 -18.00 88.59
C GLY A 9 -39.10 -17.16 89.14
N LYS A 10 -40.11 -17.74 89.82
CA LYS A 10 -40.25 -17.92 91.30
C LYS A 10 -40.23 -16.61 92.11
N LYS A 11 -41.35 -16.16 92.71
CA LYS A 11 -41.94 -16.51 94.04
C LYS A 11 -41.06 -16.20 95.27
N ALA A 12 -41.52 -15.25 96.11
CA ALA A 12 -41.56 -15.25 97.59
C ALA A 12 -42.24 -13.92 98.02
N LYS A 13 -43.30 -13.78 98.83
CA LYS A 13 -43.83 -14.41 100.05
C LYS A 13 -43.21 -13.87 101.36
N GLY A 14 -44.01 -13.12 102.12
CA GLY A 14 -44.01 -13.10 103.60
C GLY A 14 -44.20 -11.71 104.23
N LYS A 15 -44.62 -11.53 105.50
CA LYS A 15 -45.63 -12.16 106.38
C LYS A 15 -45.69 -11.31 107.68
N GLY A 16 -46.89 -11.01 108.21
CA GLY A 16 -47.18 -10.61 109.62
C GLY A 16 -46.81 -9.16 110.03
N LYS A 17 -47.34 -8.54 111.09
CA LYS A 17 -48.28 -8.88 112.19
C LYS A 17 -48.52 -7.54 112.95
N LYS A 18 -49.76 -7.04 113.05
CA LYS A 18 -50.62 -6.88 114.26
C LYS A 18 -50.27 -5.75 115.28
N ASP A 19 -51.36 -5.11 115.71
CA ASP A 19 -51.64 -4.28 116.91
C ASP A 19 -51.38 -2.76 116.85
N GLY A 20 -52.42 -1.99 117.21
CA GLY A 20 -52.28 -0.55 117.48
C GLY A 20 -53.54 0.30 117.23
N LYS A 21 -54.54 0.17 118.09
CA LYS A 21 -55.76 0.98 118.18
C LYS A 21 -55.46 2.39 118.71
N GLN A 22 -55.79 3.47 117.99
CA GLN A 22 -56.45 4.65 118.58
C GLN A 22 -57.00 5.61 117.51
N GLU A 23 -58.25 6.02 117.73
CA GLU A 23 -59.01 6.97 116.93
C GLU A 23 -58.41 8.39 116.97
N SER A 24 -58.45 9.11 115.84
CA SER A 24 -58.91 10.50 115.88
C SER A 24 -59.54 10.93 114.55
N LYS A 25 -60.87 11.10 114.62
CA LYS A 25 -61.65 12.19 114.03
C LYS A 25 -61.39 12.60 112.57
N ARG A 26 -62.18 11.96 111.69
CA ARG A 26 -63.22 12.62 110.84
C ARG A 26 -62.77 13.90 110.12
N ALA A 27 -62.34 13.75 108.88
CA ALA A 27 -62.78 14.64 107.81
C ALA A 27 -63.55 13.76 106.80
N LYS A 28 -64.86 13.99 106.73
CA LYS A 28 -65.73 13.38 105.74
C LYS A 28 -65.36 13.97 104.38
N GLU A 29 -64.33 13.42 103.74
CA GLU A 29 -64.31 13.36 102.29
C GLU A 29 -65.46 12.42 101.95
N SER A 30 -66.56 12.99 101.47
CA SER A 30 -67.77 12.23 101.11
C SER A 30 -67.37 11.12 100.14
N ASP A 31 -67.98 9.93 100.21
CA ASP A 31 -67.73 8.85 99.22
C ASP A 31 -67.85 9.36 97.77
N THR A 32 -68.59 10.46 97.56
CA THR A 32 -68.67 11.21 96.31
C THR A 32 -67.34 11.83 95.83
N GLU A 33 -66.48 12.33 96.71
CA GLU A 33 -65.19 12.94 96.35
C GLU A 33 -64.14 11.87 96.02
N ARG A 34 -64.10 10.76 96.76
CA ARG A 34 -63.27 9.60 96.39
C ARG A 34 -63.73 8.96 95.08
N ALA A 35 -65.03 8.89 94.83
CA ALA A 35 -65.58 8.44 93.55
C ALA A 35 -65.21 9.41 92.41
N LYS A 36 -65.26 10.73 92.63
CA LYS A 36 -64.81 11.75 91.66
C LYS A 36 -63.31 11.66 91.35
N ALA A 37 -62.46 11.48 92.36
CA ALA A 37 -61.02 11.31 92.15
C ALA A 37 -60.69 10.02 91.40
N ASN A 38 -61.37 8.90 91.71
CA ASN A 38 -61.25 7.66 90.94
C ASN A 38 -61.77 7.81 89.51
N ALA A 39 -62.89 8.50 89.30
CA ALA A 39 -63.42 8.78 87.97
C ALA A 39 -62.43 9.62 87.14
N ALA A 40 -61.84 10.67 87.72
CA ALA A 40 -60.82 11.49 87.08
C ALA A 40 -59.53 10.70 86.76
N LEU A 41 -59.13 9.75 87.63
CA LEU A 41 -58.01 8.85 87.34
C LEU A 41 -58.32 7.88 86.18
N TRP A 42 -59.54 7.36 86.11
CA TRP A 42 -59.97 6.53 84.98
C TRP A 42 -60.09 7.34 83.69
N GLU A 43 -60.56 8.58 83.76
CA GLU A 43 -60.62 9.52 82.64
C GLU A 43 -59.22 9.86 82.12
N ALA A 44 -58.29 10.27 82.99
CA ALA A 44 -56.90 10.50 82.61
C ALA A 44 -56.21 9.25 82.04
N ARG A 45 -56.53 8.06 82.55
CA ARG A 45 -56.03 6.80 82.01
C ARG A 45 -56.64 6.49 80.64
N CYS A 46 -57.93 6.75 80.45
CA CYS A 46 -58.62 6.65 79.17
C CYS A 46 -58.01 7.62 78.15
N ASP A 47 -57.79 8.88 78.52
CA ASP A 47 -57.17 9.91 77.68
C ASP A 47 -55.73 9.56 77.29
N LEU A 48 -54.94 9.03 78.22
CA LEU A 48 -53.58 8.54 77.92
C LEU A 48 -53.62 7.34 76.95
N THR A 49 -54.56 6.41 77.15
CA THR A 49 -54.73 5.28 76.22
C THR A 49 -55.26 5.72 74.85
N GLU A 50 -56.11 6.75 74.81
CA GLU A 50 -56.63 7.31 73.57
C GLU A 50 -55.54 8.08 72.81
N SER A 51 -54.75 8.89 73.52
CA SER A 51 -53.60 9.62 72.95
C SER A 51 -52.56 8.66 72.37
N SER A 52 -52.19 7.61 73.12
CA SER A 52 -51.29 6.57 72.61
C SER A 52 -51.90 5.80 71.44
N ARG A 53 -53.21 5.51 71.45
CA ARG A 53 -53.91 4.90 70.30
C ARG A 53 -53.88 5.78 69.06
N VAL A 54 -54.06 7.09 69.21
CA VAL A 54 -53.96 8.06 68.12
C VAL A 54 -52.53 8.10 67.59
N GLU A 55 -51.53 8.19 68.47
CA GLU A 55 -50.11 8.14 68.09
C GLU A 55 -49.75 6.85 67.34
N TYR A 56 -50.22 5.69 67.79
CA TYR A 56 -50.02 4.43 67.08
C TYR A 56 -50.70 4.41 65.71
N ARG A 57 -51.91 4.96 65.58
CA ARG A 57 -52.59 5.09 64.28
C ARG A 57 -51.83 6.01 63.35
N GLU A 58 -51.32 7.13 63.84
CA GLU A 58 -50.52 8.07 63.05
C GLU A 58 -49.17 7.47 62.65
N ALA A 59 -48.51 6.73 63.54
CA ALA A 59 -47.29 6.00 63.24
C ALA A 59 -47.54 4.92 62.18
N ALA A 60 -48.64 4.16 62.30
CA ALA A 60 -49.04 3.17 61.30
C ALA A 60 -49.36 3.81 59.94
N ARG A 61 -50.05 4.95 59.91
CA ARG A 61 -50.29 5.73 58.67
C ARG A 61 -49.00 6.23 58.05
N ARG A 62 -48.08 6.78 58.87
CA ARG A 62 -46.75 7.22 58.40
C ARG A 62 -45.97 6.05 57.81
N LEU A 63 -45.91 4.92 58.50
CA LEU A 63 -45.24 3.71 58.04
C LEU A 63 -45.86 3.17 56.74
N SER A 64 -47.20 3.18 56.64
CA SER A 64 -47.91 2.78 55.41
C SER A 64 -47.57 3.70 54.24
N LYS A 65 -47.54 5.02 54.46
CA LYS A 65 -47.14 5.99 53.43
C LYS A 65 -45.68 5.79 52.99
N THR A 66 -44.75 5.58 53.93
CA THR A 66 -43.35 5.34 53.60
C THR A 66 -43.16 4.01 52.89
N ASN A 67 -43.87 2.96 53.29
CA ASN A 67 -43.83 1.67 52.58
C ASN A 67 -44.36 1.81 51.16
N GLN A 68 -45.47 2.52 50.95
CA GLN A 68 -45.99 2.78 49.61
C GLN A 68 -44.96 3.54 48.75
N GLN A 69 -44.36 4.61 49.30
CA GLN A 69 -43.32 5.37 48.59
C GLN A 69 -42.10 4.52 48.25
N LEU A 70 -41.67 3.63 49.15
CA LEU A 70 -40.58 2.70 48.88
C LEU A 70 -40.95 1.67 47.80
N THR A 71 -42.19 1.16 47.81
CA THR A 71 -42.69 0.25 46.77
C THR A 71 -42.77 0.96 45.41
N ASP A 72 -43.27 2.19 45.36
CA ASP A 72 -43.33 2.97 44.12
C ASP A 72 -41.93 3.29 43.60
N LEU A 73 -40.99 3.64 44.50
CA LEU A 73 -39.60 3.87 44.14
C LEU A 73 -38.94 2.59 43.61
N GLN A 74 -39.14 1.46 44.29
CA GLN A 74 -38.63 0.16 43.86
C GLN A 74 -39.15 -0.18 42.46
N HIS A 75 -40.46 -0.09 42.25
CA HIS A 75 -41.07 -0.37 40.95
C HIS A 75 -40.54 0.54 39.84
N ASN A 76 -40.40 1.84 40.11
CA ASN A 76 -39.81 2.79 39.15
C ASN A 76 -38.35 2.46 38.84
N THR A 77 -37.54 2.11 39.85
CA THR A 77 -36.14 1.73 39.63
C THR A 77 -36.01 0.41 38.86
N GLU A 78 -36.88 -0.56 39.12
CA GLU A 78 -36.95 -1.83 38.39
C GLU A 78 -37.33 -1.59 36.92
N ASN A 79 -38.35 -0.78 36.66
CA ASN A 79 -38.76 -0.41 35.30
C ASN A 79 -37.65 0.31 34.54
N ASN A 80 -37.02 1.31 35.14
CA ASN A 80 -35.90 2.02 34.53
C ASN A 80 -34.71 1.07 34.26
N SER A 81 -34.44 0.13 35.17
CA SER A 81 -33.41 -0.88 34.96
C SER A 81 -33.75 -1.82 33.80
N ILE A 82 -35.00 -2.24 33.67
CA ILE A 82 -35.46 -3.08 32.55
C ILE A 82 -35.32 -2.33 31.22
N GLU A 83 -35.72 -1.06 31.18
CA GLU A 83 -35.61 -0.22 29.97
C GLU A 83 -34.14 -0.04 29.55
N ILE A 84 -33.25 0.29 30.48
CA ILE A 84 -31.81 0.42 30.22
C ILE A 84 -31.26 -0.91 29.69
N VAL A 85 -31.59 -2.04 30.32
CA VAL A 85 -31.16 -3.37 29.86
C VAL A 85 -31.69 -3.70 28.47
N ALA A 86 -32.93 -3.33 28.15
CA ALA A 86 -33.51 -3.55 26.83
C ALA A 86 -32.79 -2.74 25.74
N VAL A 87 -32.51 -1.46 26.01
CA VAL A 87 -31.74 -0.61 25.08
C VAL A 87 -30.32 -1.14 24.87
N LEU A 88 -29.65 -1.57 25.93
CA LEU A 88 -28.32 -2.18 25.84
C LEU A 88 -28.34 -3.46 25.02
N ARG A 89 -29.29 -4.38 25.28
CA ARG A 89 -29.45 -5.61 24.49
C ARG A 89 -29.71 -5.33 23.01
N ASN A 90 -30.57 -4.37 22.69
CA ASN A 90 -30.82 -4.00 21.29
C ASN A 90 -29.56 -3.46 20.62
N LYS A 91 -28.76 -2.67 21.34
CA LYS A 91 -27.47 -2.17 20.82
C LYS A 91 -26.46 -3.30 20.63
N ASP A 92 -26.41 -4.25 21.55
CA ASP A 92 -25.53 -5.43 21.46
C ASP A 92 -25.92 -6.28 20.24
N LEU A 93 -27.21 -6.55 20.04
CA LEU A 93 -27.71 -7.26 18.84
C LEU A 93 -27.34 -6.53 17.55
N GLN A 94 -27.54 -5.21 17.47
CA GLN A 94 -27.14 -4.42 16.29
C GLN A 94 -25.62 -4.44 16.05
N ASN A 95 -24.82 -4.51 17.11
CA ASN A 95 -23.37 -4.64 16.99
C ASN A 95 -22.99 -6.04 16.51
N GLU A 96 -23.62 -7.09 17.01
CA GLU A 96 -23.43 -8.48 16.56
C GLU A 96 -23.80 -8.65 15.08
N GLU A 97 -24.93 -8.09 14.64
CA GLU A 97 -25.31 -8.08 13.22
C GLU A 97 -24.28 -7.39 12.34
N LYS A 98 -23.76 -6.24 12.78
CA LYS A 98 -22.67 -5.53 12.08
C LYS A 98 -21.38 -6.32 12.06
N ILE A 99 -21.02 -6.98 13.15
CA ILE A 99 -19.83 -7.84 13.23
C ILE A 99 -19.97 -8.98 12.23
N MET A 100 -21.10 -9.70 12.20
CA MET A 100 -21.33 -10.78 11.25
C MET A 100 -21.27 -10.29 9.79
N ALA A 101 -21.88 -9.14 9.49
CA ALA A 101 -21.83 -8.57 8.14
C ALA A 101 -20.41 -8.19 7.72
N LEU A 102 -19.62 -7.60 8.62
CA LEU A 102 -18.22 -7.26 8.36
C LEU A 102 -17.35 -8.51 8.21
N GLU A 103 -17.57 -9.55 9.03
CA GLU A 103 -16.88 -10.83 8.91
C GLU A 103 -17.18 -11.50 7.57
N GLN A 104 -18.44 -11.51 7.14
CA GLN A 104 -18.83 -12.04 5.84
C GLN A 104 -18.17 -11.25 4.69
N GLN A 105 -18.14 -9.93 4.78
CA GLN A 105 -17.47 -9.08 3.79
C GLN A 105 -15.96 -9.38 3.74
N ILE A 106 -15.30 -9.53 4.89
CA ILE A 106 -13.87 -9.89 4.96
C ILE A 106 -13.63 -11.25 4.29
N GLN A 107 -14.51 -12.23 4.50
CA GLN A 107 -14.37 -13.55 3.86
C GLN A 107 -14.56 -13.47 2.34
N LEU A 108 -15.55 -12.71 1.87
CA LEU A 108 -15.80 -12.53 0.44
C LEU A 108 -14.64 -11.81 -0.26
N GLU A 109 -14.09 -10.77 0.36
CA GLU A 109 -12.90 -10.09 -0.19
C GLU A 109 -11.66 -10.98 -0.17
N LYS A 110 -11.49 -11.82 0.88
CA LYS A 110 -10.40 -12.81 0.92
C LYS A 110 -10.49 -13.83 -0.20
N THR A 111 -11.68 -14.38 -0.46
CA THR A 111 -11.86 -15.37 -1.54
C THR A 111 -11.66 -14.71 -2.90
N ARG A 112 -12.17 -13.49 -3.10
CA ARG A 112 -11.94 -12.71 -4.32
C ARG A 112 -10.46 -12.44 -4.57
N ALA A 113 -9.74 -11.96 -3.55
CA ALA A 113 -8.30 -11.71 -3.65
C ALA A 113 -7.51 -13.01 -3.91
N SER A 114 -7.91 -14.14 -3.31
CA SER A 114 -7.30 -15.44 -3.58
C SER A 114 -7.51 -15.87 -5.04
N GLN A 115 -8.74 -15.72 -5.55
CA GLN A 115 -9.06 -16.07 -6.93
C GLN A 115 -8.32 -15.18 -7.94
N GLU A 116 -8.25 -13.88 -7.69
CA GLU A 116 -7.49 -12.94 -8.52
C GLU A 116 -6.00 -13.30 -8.53
N LYS A 117 -5.43 -13.67 -7.37
CA LYS A 117 -4.05 -14.14 -7.27
C LYS A 117 -3.83 -15.44 -8.04
N GLU A 118 -4.73 -16.41 -7.93
CA GLU A 118 -4.65 -17.68 -8.66
C GLU A 118 -4.77 -17.47 -10.18
N ASN A 119 -5.71 -16.63 -10.62
CA ASN A 119 -5.87 -16.28 -12.03
C ASN A 119 -4.61 -15.59 -12.58
N LEU A 120 -4.03 -14.65 -11.82
CA LEU A 120 -2.80 -13.97 -12.21
C LEU A 120 -1.62 -14.94 -12.27
N ALA A 121 -1.50 -15.84 -11.29
CA ALA A 121 -0.49 -16.88 -11.29
C ALA A 121 -0.63 -17.79 -12.52
N ALA A 122 -1.84 -18.26 -12.83
CA ALA A 122 -2.11 -19.09 -14.01
C ALA A 122 -1.75 -18.38 -15.32
N GLN A 123 -2.10 -17.10 -15.47
CA GLN A 123 -1.73 -16.31 -16.66
C GLN A 123 -0.22 -16.19 -16.83
N TYR A 124 0.52 -15.90 -15.76
CA TYR A 124 1.98 -15.83 -15.84
C TYR A 124 2.62 -17.19 -16.07
N THR A 125 2.10 -18.26 -15.48
CA THR A 125 2.57 -19.63 -15.75
C THR A 125 2.39 -20.00 -17.22
N LEU A 126 1.25 -19.68 -17.82
CA LEU A 126 1.03 -19.88 -19.26
C LEU A 126 2.04 -19.09 -20.10
N LYS A 127 2.21 -17.80 -19.81
CA LYS A 127 3.14 -16.93 -20.54
C LYS A 127 4.60 -17.40 -20.42
N ILE A 128 5.00 -17.89 -19.25
CA ILE A 128 6.31 -18.52 -19.04
C ILE A 128 6.45 -19.77 -19.92
N SER A 129 5.46 -20.67 -19.90
CA SER A 129 5.50 -21.90 -20.70
C SER A 129 5.58 -21.63 -22.21
N GLU A 130 4.87 -20.63 -22.71
CA GLU A 130 4.93 -20.21 -24.13
C GLU A 130 6.31 -19.67 -24.51
N LEU A 131 6.92 -18.87 -23.62
CA LEU A 131 8.26 -18.34 -23.83
C LEU A 131 9.33 -19.44 -23.77
N GLU A 132 9.19 -20.39 -22.86
CA GLU A 132 10.06 -21.57 -22.77
C GLU A 132 9.97 -22.42 -24.04
N GLU A 133 8.76 -22.63 -24.60
CA GLU A 133 8.59 -23.37 -25.85
C GLU A 133 9.22 -22.65 -27.04
N LYS A 134 9.01 -21.33 -27.15
CA LYS A 134 9.66 -20.49 -28.18
C LYS A 134 11.18 -20.52 -28.05
N PHE A 135 11.70 -20.49 -26.83
CA PHE A 135 13.12 -20.58 -26.56
C PHE A 135 13.67 -21.95 -26.99
N LYS A 136 13.00 -23.04 -26.62
CA LYS A 136 13.38 -24.40 -27.05
C LYS A 136 13.43 -24.52 -28.58
N LYS A 137 12.42 -24.01 -29.28
CA LYS A 137 12.38 -24.00 -30.76
C LYS A 137 13.57 -23.24 -31.35
N ARG A 138 13.83 -22.01 -30.88
CA ARG A 138 14.99 -21.23 -31.35
C ARG A 138 16.33 -21.88 -31.02
N SER A 139 16.45 -22.52 -29.86
CA SER A 139 17.66 -23.26 -29.50
C SER A 139 17.90 -24.41 -30.47
N SER A 140 16.87 -25.19 -30.81
CA SER A 140 17.02 -26.27 -31.80
C SER A 140 17.36 -25.77 -33.20
N GLU A 141 16.77 -24.66 -33.65
CA GLU A 141 17.13 -24.03 -34.92
C GLU A 141 18.58 -23.56 -34.93
N PHE A 142 19.05 -22.98 -33.81
CA PHE A 142 20.43 -22.56 -33.66
C PHE A 142 21.40 -23.74 -33.73
N ASP A 143 21.09 -24.85 -33.05
CA ASP A 143 21.91 -26.06 -33.08
C ASP A 143 22.02 -26.64 -34.49
N MET A 144 20.91 -26.67 -35.25
CA MET A 144 20.90 -27.10 -36.65
C MET A 144 21.77 -26.20 -37.54
N ILE A 145 21.63 -24.87 -37.42
CA ILE A 145 22.44 -23.91 -38.17
C ILE A 145 23.92 -24.08 -37.82
N GLN A 146 24.25 -24.31 -36.55
CA GLN A 146 25.61 -24.53 -36.11
C GLN A 146 26.21 -25.82 -36.72
N GLU A 147 25.41 -26.88 -36.83
CA GLU A 147 25.81 -28.12 -37.50
C GLU A 147 26.02 -27.93 -39.01
N GLU A 148 25.11 -27.24 -39.70
CA GLU A 148 25.27 -26.89 -41.11
C GLU A 148 26.51 -26.04 -41.35
N LEU A 149 26.78 -25.06 -40.48
CA LEU A 149 27.96 -24.20 -40.56
C LEU A 149 29.25 -25.01 -40.38
N LYS A 150 29.23 -26.05 -39.55
CA LYS A 150 30.35 -26.98 -39.40
C LYS A 150 30.58 -27.78 -40.70
N ILE A 151 29.53 -28.29 -41.33
CA ILE A 151 29.62 -28.99 -42.62
C ILE A 151 30.19 -28.07 -43.71
N ILE A 152 29.71 -26.83 -43.79
CA ILE A 152 30.20 -25.83 -44.75
C ILE A 152 31.69 -25.52 -44.50
N ASN A 153 32.10 -25.34 -43.24
CA ASN A 153 33.50 -25.12 -42.90
C ASN A 153 34.39 -26.31 -43.31
N ASP A 154 33.94 -27.53 -43.10
CA ASP A 154 34.68 -28.72 -43.53
C ASP A 154 34.77 -28.83 -45.05
N PHE A 155 33.72 -28.44 -45.77
CA PHE A 155 33.74 -28.30 -47.23
C PHE A 155 34.74 -27.23 -47.68
N LEU A 156 34.73 -26.05 -47.06
CA LEU A 156 35.67 -24.96 -47.37
C LEU A 156 37.13 -25.38 -47.15
N LYS A 157 37.42 -26.21 -46.15
CA LYS A 157 38.76 -26.77 -45.92
C LYS A 157 39.17 -27.76 -47.00
N LYS A 158 38.24 -28.60 -47.50
CA LYS A 158 38.51 -29.62 -48.53
C LYS A 158 38.54 -29.06 -49.95
N LYS A 159 37.82 -27.97 -50.20
CA LYS A 159 37.68 -27.36 -51.54
C LYS A 159 39.03 -27.07 -52.22
N PRO A 160 40.04 -26.44 -51.58
CA PRO A 160 41.33 -26.20 -52.23
C PRO A 160 42.07 -27.48 -52.63
N GLN A 161 41.93 -28.56 -51.84
CA GLN A 161 42.54 -29.85 -52.15
C GLN A 161 41.90 -30.46 -53.40
N MET A 162 40.56 -30.50 -53.47
CA MET A 162 39.84 -30.98 -54.65
C MET A 162 40.13 -30.15 -55.91
N GLU A 163 40.20 -28.82 -55.78
CA GLU A 163 40.54 -27.93 -56.89
C GLU A 163 41.98 -28.17 -57.39
N GLN A 164 42.92 -28.41 -56.47
CA GLN A 164 44.30 -28.75 -56.82
C GLN A 164 44.41 -30.13 -57.49
N GLU A 165 43.66 -31.14 -57.02
CA GLU A 165 43.61 -32.46 -57.66
C GLU A 165 43.06 -32.39 -59.08
N LEU A 166 41.99 -31.60 -59.31
CA LEU A 166 41.46 -31.37 -60.66
C LEU A 166 42.46 -30.67 -61.57
N LYS A 167 43.18 -29.66 -61.06
CA LYS A 167 44.23 -28.98 -61.81
C LYS A 167 45.36 -29.93 -62.19
N ASN A 168 45.83 -30.75 -61.24
CA ASN A 168 46.86 -31.75 -61.47
C ASN A 168 46.41 -32.78 -62.52
N MET A 169 45.17 -33.30 -62.42
CA MET A 169 44.65 -34.23 -63.43
C MET A 169 44.61 -33.61 -64.82
N LYS A 170 44.16 -32.35 -64.93
CA LYS A 170 44.14 -31.65 -66.21
C LYS A 170 45.55 -31.48 -66.80
N GLU A 171 46.52 -31.07 -65.99
CA GLU A 171 47.92 -30.96 -66.42
C GLU A 171 48.49 -32.32 -66.87
N THR A 172 48.18 -33.41 -66.16
CA THR A 172 48.62 -34.75 -66.57
C THR A 172 47.99 -35.17 -67.90
N MET A 173 46.69 -34.90 -68.10
CA MET A 173 45.99 -35.20 -69.34
C MET A 173 46.57 -34.40 -70.51
N ASP A 174 46.77 -33.09 -70.34
CA ASP A 174 47.35 -32.22 -71.36
C ASP A 174 48.78 -32.66 -71.73
N SER A 175 49.57 -33.10 -70.74
CA SER A 175 50.92 -33.64 -70.98
C SER A 175 50.91 -34.96 -71.76
N ALA A 176 49.97 -35.86 -71.44
CA ALA A 176 49.80 -37.13 -72.13
C ALA A 176 49.35 -36.90 -73.58
N ASP A 177 48.38 -36.01 -73.81
CA ASP A 177 47.91 -35.64 -75.14
C ASP A 177 49.04 -35.03 -75.98
N LEU A 178 49.88 -34.18 -75.38
CA LEU A 178 51.03 -33.60 -76.07
C LEU A 178 52.04 -34.68 -76.48
N GLU A 179 52.36 -35.63 -75.59
CA GLU A 179 53.25 -36.75 -75.91
C GLU A 179 52.65 -37.70 -76.96
N HIS A 180 51.35 -37.96 -76.90
CA HIS A 180 50.64 -38.71 -77.94
C HIS A 180 50.71 -38.00 -79.29
N LYS A 181 50.46 -36.69 -79.36
CA LYS A 181 50.58 -35.89 -80.59
C LYS A 181 52.00 -35.91 -81.15
N LYS A 182 53.02 -35.72 -80.31
CA LYS A 182 54.44 -35.82 -80.73
C LYS A 182 54.76 -37.21 -81.28
N THR A 183 54.24 -38.26 -80.66
CA THR A 183 54.47 -39.64 -81.10
C THR A 183 53.77 -39.92 -82.42
N LEU A 184 52.53 -39.46 -82.59
CA LEU A 184 51.77 -39.55 -83.84
C LEU A 184 52.52 -38.84 -84.97
N ALA A 185 52.93 -37.58 -84.78
CA ALA A 185 53.67 -36.81 -85.77
C ALA A 185 54.99 -37.49 -86.16
N ARG A 186 55.69 -38.09 -85.19
CA ARG A 186 56.92 -38.86 -85.47
C ARG A 186 56.64 -40.11 -86.30
N MET A 187 55.53 -40.81 -86.04
CA MET A 187 55.12 -41.96 -86.85
C MET A 187 54.70 -41.53 -88.26
N GLU A 188 53.88 -40.50 -88.39
CA GLU A 188 53.46 -39.92 -89.68
C GLU A 188 54.66 -39.51 -90.53
N GLN A 189 55.66 -38.84 -89.95
CA GLN A 189 56.88 -38.49 -90.66
C GLN A 189 57.64 -39.73 -91.17
N LYS A 190 57.73 -40.79 -90.36
CA LYS A 190 58.36 -42.05 -90.79
C LYS A 190 57.58 -42.70 -91.93
N PHE A 191 56.24 -42.74 -91.82
CA PHE A 191 55.38 -43.25 -92.88
C PHE A 191 55.51 -42.45 -94.16
N PHE A 192 55.54 -41.12 -94.06
CA PHE A 192 55.70 -40.23 -95.20
C PHE A 192 57.05 -40.43 -95.88
N ASN A 193 58.15 -40.48 -95.11
CA ASN A 193 59.49 -40.74 -95.65
C ASN A 193 59.56 -42.08 -96.38
N ASN A 194 59.01 -43.14 -95.80
CA ASN A 194 58.97 -44.47 -96.43
C ASN A 194 58.09 -44.47 -97.69
N LYS A 195 56.93 -43.81 -97.63
CA LYS A 195 56.03 -43.66 -98.78
C LYS A 195 56.72 -42.93 -99.93
N VAL A 196 57.34 -41.78 -99.67
CA VAL A 196 58.09 -41.02 -100.67
C VAL A 196 59.25 -41.84 -101.25
N HIS A 197 59.96 -42.61 -100.42
CA HIS A 197 61.02 -43.48 -100.92
C HIS A 197 60.49 -44.55 -101.86
N LEU A 198 59.41 -45.24 -101.49
CA LEU A 198 58.77 -46.26 -102.32
C LEU A 198 58.16 -45.67 -103.60
N GLU A 199 57.49 -44.52 -103.49
CA GLU A 199 56.98 -43.78 -104.65
C GLU A 199 58.11 -43.38 -105.59
N LYS A 200 59.25 -42.89 -105.08
CA LYS A 200 60.40 -42.53 -105.91
C LYS A 200 61.02 -43.74 -106.63
N GLU A 201 61.10 -44.90 -105.98
CA GLU A 201 61.54 -46.15 -106.62
C GLU A 201 60.57 -46.61 -107.71
N ALA A 202 59.25 -46.55 -107.43
CA ALA A 202 58.22 -46.86 -108.40
C ALA A 202 58.21 -45.86 -109.57
N GLU A 203 58.35 -44.56 -109.31
CA GLU A 203 58.47 -43.52 -110.34
C GLU A 203 59.74 -43.69 -111.16
N GLN A 204 60.88 -44.03 -110.57
CA GLN A 204 62.09 -44.32 -111.35
C GLN A 204 61.91 -45.52 -112.27
N THR A 205 61.27 -46.59 -111.79
CA THR A 205 61.00 -47.77 -112.62
C THR A 205 59.99 -47.48 -113.73
N ILE A 206 58.91 -46.74 -113.43
CA ILE A 206 57.94 -46.27 -114.43
C ILE A 206 58.59 -45.31 -115.41
N ALA A 207 59.38 -44.35 -114.96
CA ALA A 207 60.06 -43.37 -115.82
C ALA A 207 61.06 -44.06 -116.76
N MET A 208 61.81 -45.06 -116.28
CA MET A 208 62.67 -45.86 -117.16
C MET A 208 61.86 -46.61 -118.22
N LEU A 209 60.72 -47.20 -117.85
CA LEU A 209 59.83 -47.89 -118.79
C LEU A 209 59.16 -46.90 -119.77
N ALA A 210 58.75 -45.74 -119.28
CA ALA A 210 58.12 -44.69 -120.05
C ALA A 210 59.12 -44.02 -121.00
N GLU A 211 60.34 -43.70 -120.60
CA GLU A 211 61.38 -43.23 -121.53
C GLU A 211 61.69 -44.28 -122.58
N ARG A 212 61.71 -45.57 -122.23
CA ARG A 212 61.92 -46.64 -123.20
C ARG A 212 60.78 -46.69 -124.23
N ALA A 213 59.54 -46.67 -123.77
CA ALA A 213 58.34 -46.67 -124.63
C ALA A 213 58.13 -45.34 -125.39
N HIS A 214 58.51 -44.21 -124.80
CA HIS A 214 58.37 -42.86 -125.37
C HIS A 214 59.48 -42.55 -126.37
N ASN A 215 60.71 -43.04 -126.15
CA ASN A 215 61.77 -43.01 -127.16
C ASN A 215 61.41 -43.93 -128.34
N GLU A 216 60.84 -45.10 -128.07
CA GLU A 216 60.36 -46.02 -129.10
C GLU A 216 59.16 -45.45 -129.89
N SER A 217 58.24 -44.70 -129.24
CA SER A 217 57.09 -44.07 -129.90
C SER A 217 57.41 -42.74 -130.60
N ILE A 218 58.34 -41.91 -130.07
CA ILE A 218 58.82 -40.70 -130.76
C ILE A 218 59.48 -41.09 -132.09
N ILE A 219 60.24 -42.19 -132.11
CA ILE A 219 60.87 -42.70 -133.34
C ILE A 219 59.80 -43.13 -134.37
N GLN A 220 58.59 -43.47 -133.93
CA GLN A 220 57.48 -43.92 -134.79
C GLN A 220 56.44 -42.84 -135.15
N LEU A 221 56.56 -41.59 -134.67
CA LEU A 221 55.52 -40.56 -134.83
C LEU A 221 55.87 -39.45 -135.84
N ASP A 222 54.97 -39.26 -136.81
CA ASP A 222 55.02 -38.19 -137.82
C ASP A 222 54.81 -36.77 -137.22
N ASN A 223 55.28 -35.74 -137.94
CA ASN A 223 55.32 -34.35 -137.48
C ASN A 223 53.97 -33.75 -137.07
N ALA A 224 52.85 -34.20 -137.66
CA ALA A 224 51.51 -33.73 -137.33
C ALA A 224 51.08 -34.11 -135.90
N SER A 225 51.39 -35.34 -135.48
CA SER A 225 51.10 -35.85 -134.14
C SER A 225 51.92 -35.14 -133.07
N ARG A 226 53.17 -34.77 -133.36
CA ARG A 226 54.02 -33.94 -132.48
C ARG A 226 53.47 -32.54 -132.28
N SER A 227 52.86 -31.94 -133.30
CA SER A 227 52.24 -30.61 -133.20
C SER A 227 50.94 -30.64 -132.39
N MET A 228 50.10 -31.66 -132.58
CA MET A 228 48.88 -31.87 -131.77
C MET A 228 49.20 -32.11 -130.30
N PHE A 229 50.27 -32.84 -129.99
CA PHE A 229 50.70 -33.09 -128.61
C PHE A 229 51.13 -31.81 -127.90
N LYS A 230 51.87 -30.93 -128.58
CA LYS A 230 52.25 -29.61 -128.03
C LYS A 230 51.03 -28.75 -127.71
N GLU A 231 50.01 -28.74 -128.58
CA GLU A 231 48.78 -27.99 -128.29
C GLU A 231 47.96 -28.64 -127.17
N ASN A 232 47.90 -29.96 -127.09
CA ASN A 232 47.25 -30.67 -125.97
C ASN A 232 47.91 -30.34 -124.63
N VAL A 233 49.25 -30.27 -124.58
CA VAL A 233 50.01 -29.81 -123.40
C VAL A 233 49.67 -28.36 -123.05
N ARG A 234 49.54 -27.47 -124.04
CA ARG A 234 49.15 -26.07 -123.82
C ARG A 234 47.73 -25.96 -123.24
N LEU A 235 46.78 -26.70 -123.79
CA LEU A 235 45.39 -26.75 -123.34
C LEU A 235 45.27 -27.36 -121.93
N ASN A 236 46.01 -28.44 -121.64
CA ASN A 236 46.04 -29.03 -120.30
C ASN A 236 46.66 -28.09 -119.26
N LYS A 237 47.67 -27.30 -119.63
CA LYS A 237 48.21 -26.26 -118.75
C LYS A 237 47.16 -25.19 -118.44
N GLY A 238 46.37 -24.77 -119.44
CA GLY A 238 45.24 -23.87 -119.27
C GLY A 238 44.15 -24.44 -118.35
N LEU A 239 43.78 -25.70 -118.57
CA LEU A 239 42.80 -26.41 -117.73
C LEU A 239 43.28 -26.51 -116.27
N GLY A 240 44.57 -26.76 -116.04
CA GLY A 240 45.16 -26.83 -114.71
C GLY A 240 45.05 -25.52 -113.93
N TYR A 241 45.20 -24.36 -114.58
CA TYR A 241 44.98 -23.06 -113.94
C TYR A 241 43.53 -22.89 -113.47
N HIS A 242 42.55 -23.24 -114.31
CA HIS A 242 41.13 -23.14 -113.95
C HIS A 242 40.73 -24.12 -112.84
N ILE A 243 41.26 -25.35 -112.84
CA ILE A 243 41.01 -26.31 -111.74
C ILE A 243 41.53 -25.74 -110.42
N LYS A 244 42.75 -25.19 -110.41
CA LYS A 244 43.34 -24.58 -109.22
C LYS A 244 42.53 -23.39 -108.71
N GLU A 245 42.07 -22.52 -109.61
CA GLU A 245 41.21 -21.39 -109.25
C GLU A 245 39.87 -21.85 -108.64
N VAL A 246 39.25 -22.90 -109.20
CA VAL A 246 38.03 -23.49 -108.65
C VAL A 246 38.28 -24.11 -107.27
N GLU A 247 39.40 -24.79 -107.05
CA GLU A 247 39.78 -25.32 -105.73
C GLU A 247 40.02 -24.21 -104.71
N ASP A 248 40.73 -23.15 -105.08
CA ASP A 248 41.00 -22.00 -104.21
C ASP A 248 39.71 -21.23 -103.87
N LEU A 249 38.77 -21.11 -104.80
CA LEU A 249 37.43 -20.57 -104.54
C LEU A 249 36.63 -21.48 -103.63
N ARG A 250 36.65 -22.81 -103.83
CA ARG A 250 36.00 -23.78 -102.93
C ARG A 250 36.52 -23.69 -101.50
N LYS A 251 37.85 -23.60 -101.32
CA LYS A 251 38.47 -23.45 -100.00
C LYS A 251 38.02 -22.17 -99.31
N ARG A 252 38.01 -21.03 -100.02
CA ARG A 252 37.51 -19.76 -99.46
C ARG A 252 36.02 -19.85 -99.11
N ASN A 253 35.21 -20.45 -99.97
CA ASN A 253 33.79 -20.59 -99.70
C ASN A 253 33.51 -21.49 -98.49
N ALA A 254 34.27 -22.57 -98.33
CA ALA A 254 34.20 -23.43 -97.15
C ALA A 254 34.65 -22.69 -95.87
N ALA A 255 35.72 -21.91 -95.93
CA ALA A 255 36.18 -21.10 -94.80
C ALA A 255 35.14 -20.03 -94.39
N LEU A 256 34.54 -19.34 -95.37
CA LEU A 256 33.47 -18.37 -95.11
C LEU A 256 32.21 -19.04 -94.55
N ALA A 257 31.87 -20.24 -95.01
CA ALA A 257 30.74 -20.99 -94.46
C ALA A 257 30.97 -21.37 -92.99
N GLU A 258 32.18 -21.81 -92.65
CA GLU A 258 32.55 -22.13 -91.27
C GLU A 258 32.54 -20.89 -90.37
N GLU A 259 33.08 -19.77 -90.85
CA GLU A 259 33.04 -18.50 -90.12
C GLU A 259 31.59 -18.03 -89.88
N ASN A 260 30.72 -18.14 -90.88
CA ASN A 260 29.29 -17.84 -90.73
C ASN A 260 28.62 -18.74 -89.69
N ASN A 261 28.94 -20.03 -89.66
CA ASN A 261 28.41 -20.96 -88.65
C ASN A 261 28.87 -20.56 -87.24
N ILE A 262 30.15 -20.26 -87.06
CA ILE A 262 30.71 -19.82 -85.77
C ILE A 262 30.06 -18.51 -85.32
N LEU A 263 29.93 -17.53 -86.22
CA LEU A 263 29.28 -16.26 -85.92
C LEU A 263 27.79 -16.44 -85.57
N SER A 264 27.09 -17.35 -86.24
CA SER A 264 25.70 -17.68 -85.92
C SER A 264 25.58 -18.27 -84.52
N LEU A 265 26.43 -19.25 -84.17
CA LEU A 265 26.45 -19.85 -82.83
C LEU A 265 26.81 -18.82 -81.75
N HIS A 266 27.78 -17.95 -82.01
CA HIS A 266 28.13 -16.88 -81.07
C HIS A 266 26.99 -15.89 -80.88
N LYS A 267 26.27 -15.53 -81.96
CA LYS A 267 25.08 -14.66 -81.89
C LYS A 267 23.98 -15.30 -81.06
N GLU A 268 23.70 -16.58 -81.25
CA GLU A 268 22.69 -17.32 -80.48
C GLU A 268 23.06 -17.39 -78.99
N MET A 269 24.30 -17.77 -78.67
CA MET A 269 24.81 -17.79 -77.30
C MET A 269 24.76 -16.41 -76.62
N SER A 270 25.13 -15.35 -77.36
CA SER A 270 25.04 -13.98 -76.85
C SER A 270 23.59 -13.54 -76.65
N GLN A 271 22.66 -14.00 -77.49
CA GLN A 271 21.24 -13.70 -77.34
C GLN A 271 20.65 -14.43 -76.13
N ASP A 272 20.98 -15.69 -75.92
CA ASP A 272 20.50 -16.49 -74.79
C ASP A 272 21.00 -15.95 -73.45
N THR A 273 22.29 -15.59 -73.37
CA THR A 273 22.85 -14.94 -72.18
C THR A 273 22.20 -13.59 -71.92
N SER A 274 21.96 -12.78 -72.96
CA SER A 274 21.20 -11.53 -72.84
C SER A 274 19.77 -11.78 -72.32
N ASN A 275 19.03 -12.72 -72.90
CA ASN A 275 17.67 -13.07 -72.48
C ASN A 275 17.62 -13.58 -71.02
N ASP A 276 18.59 -14.38 -70.58
CA ASP A 276 18.71 -14.86 -69.20
C ASP A 276 19.00 -13.70 -68.23
N THR A 277 19.91 -12.78 -68.58
CA THR A 277 20.16 -11.58 -67.76
C THR A 277 18.93 -10.67 -67.66
N ILE A 278 18.19 -10.48 -68.76
CA ILE A 278 16.95 -9.70 -68.76
C ILE A 278 15.90 -10.35 -67.85
N SER A 279 15.73 -11.68 -67.94
CA SER A 279 14.78 -12.43 -67.10
C SER A 279 15.13 -12.34 -65.62
N LYS A 280 16.42 -12.46 -65.27
CA LYS A 280 16.90 -12.27 -63.88
C LYS A 280 16.67 -10.85 -63.37
N LEU A 281 16.94 -9.83 -64.19
CA LEU A 281 16.68 -8.43 -63.83
C LEU A 281 15.19 -8.14 -63.65
N ALA A 282 14.33 -8.72 -64.48
CA ALA A 282 12.88 -8.60 -64.34
C ALA A 282 12.40 -9.20 -63.00
N ALA A 283 12.87 -10.40 -62.65
CA ALA A 283 12.54 -11.04 -61.37
C ALA A 283 13.11 -10.28 -60.16
N GLN A 284 14.31 -9.70 -60.27
CA GLN A 284 14.84 -8.82 -59.22
C GLN A 284 14.01 -7.54 -59.08
N ARG A 285 13.53 -6.97 -60.18
CA ARG A 285 12.70 -5.76 -60.16
C ARG A 285 11.35 -6.01 -59.47
N THR A 286 10.73 -7.16 -59.69
CA THR A 286 9.47 -7.51 -59.00
C THR A 286 9.70 -7.70 -57.50
N THR A 287 10.74 -8.43 -57.10
CA THR A 287 11.06 -8.62 -55.67
C THR A 287 11.40 -7.31 -54.96
N VAL A 288 12.16 -6.41 -55.61
CA VAL A 288 12.42 -5.06 -55.08
C VAL A 288 11.12 -4.26 -54.93
N SER A 289 10.20 -4.34 -55.90
CA SER A 289 8.90 -3.68 -55.82
C SER A 289 8.05 -4.19 -54.66
N GLU A 290 7.99 -5.52 -54.46
CA GLU A 290 7.27 -6.14 -53.35
C GLU A 290 7.86 -5.76 -51.99
N LEU A 291 9.19 -5.76 -51.87
CA LEU A 291 9.86 -5.34 -50.64
C LEU A 291 9.60 -3.87 -50.33
N ARG A 292 9.64 -2.98 -51.33
CA ARG A 292 9.30 -1.56 -51.15
C ARG A 292 7.85 -1.37 -50.70
N ALA A 293 6.90 -2.12 -51.26
CA ALA A 293 5.51 -2.08 -50.83
C ALA A 293 5.36 -2.54 -49.37
N LYS A 294 6.06 -3.61 -48.96
CA LYS A 294 6.08 -4.07 -47.55
C LYS A 294 6.68 -3.02 -46.61
N VAL A 295 7.81 -2.42 -46.97
CA VAL A 295 8.43 -1.34 -46.19
C VAL A 295 7.44 -0.19 -46.01
N PHE A 296 6.80 0.27 -47.09
CA PHE A 296 5.79 1.34 -47.01
C PHE A 296 4.63 0.99 -46.07
N THR A 297 4.08 -0.24 -46.13
CA THR A 297 3.00 -0.65 -45.23
C THR A 297 3.44 -0.70 -43.77
N LEU A 298 4.67 -1.12 -43.49
CA LEU A 298 5.22 -1.16 -42.14
C LEU A 298 5.50 0.24 -41.60
N GLU A 299 6.03 1.14 -42.42
CA GLU A 299 6.24 2.55 -42.08
C GLU A 299 4.92 3.24 -41.77
N GLN A 300 3.87 2.98 -42.56
CA GLN A 300 2.53 3.52 -42.30
C GLN A 300 1.93 2.99 -41.00
N ALA A 301 2.05 1.69 -40.73
CA ALA A 301 1.58 1.09 -39.48
C ALA A 301 2.34 1.65 -38.26
N LEU A 302 3.66 1.85 -38.39
CA LEU A 302 4.48 2.45 -37.34
C LEU A 302 4.09 3.91 -37.10
N ALA A 303 3.87 4.69 -38.15
CA ALA A 303 3.44 6.09 -38.03
C ALA A 303 2.09 6.21 -37.29
N ILE A 304 1.13 5.32 -37.60
CA ILE A 304 -0.16 5.26 -36.88
C ILE A 304 0.07 4.92 -35.40
N MET A 305 0.87 3.90 -35.11
CA MET A 305 1.16 3.49 -33.73
C MET A 305 1.86 4.59 -32.92
N VAL A 306 2.79 5.33 -33.53
CA VAL A 306 3.46 6.47 -32.89
C VAL A 306 2.46 7.58 -32.58
N ALA A 307 1.59 7.94 -33.53
CA ALA A 307 0.57 8.96 -33.32
C ALA A 307 -0.44 8.58 -32.22
N GLU A 308 -0.87 7.31 -32.19
CA GLU A 308 -1.73 6.78 -31.13
C GLU A 308 -1.05 6.85 -29.76
N PHE A 309 0.23 6.49 -29.69
CA PHE A 309 1.01 6.55 -28.46
C PHE A 309 1.19 7.99 -27.96
N GLU A 310 1.48 8.94 -28.85
CA GLU A 310 1.58 10.36 -28.49
C GLU A 310 0.27 10.91 -27.93
N LEU A 311 -0.86 10.51 -28.52
CA LEU A 311 -2.20 10.88 -28.06
C LEU A 311 -2.48 10.30 -26.68
N GLU A 312 -2.19 9.01 -26.47
CA GLU A 312 -2.35 8.34 -25.17
C GLU A 312 -1.48 8.99 -24.09
N MET A 313 -0.22 9.30 -24.42
CA MET A 313 0.68 10.00 -23.49
C MET A 313 0.16 11.39 -23.12
N SER A 314 -0.39 12.15 -24.09
CA SER A 314 -0.99 13.45 -23.83
C SER A 314 -2.20 13.34 -22.89
N ASP A 315 -3.09 12.38 -23.14
CA ASP A 315 -4.27 12.14 -22.31
C ASP A 315 -3.89 11.68 -20.88
N ILE A 316 -2.91 10.79 -20.73
CA ILE A 316 -2.40 10.39 -19.41
C ILE A 316 -1.84 11.60 -18.66
N LYS A 317 -1.04 12.45 -19.32
CA LYS A 317 -0.51 13.67 -18.70
C LYS A 317 -1.63 14.61 -18.26
N GLN A 318 -2.66 14.79 -19.08
CA GLN A 318 -3.82 15.62 -18.74
C GLN A 318 -4.59 15.07 -17.54
N ARG A 319 -4.88 13.75 -17.53
CA ARG A 319 -5.56 13.10 -16.39
C ARG A 319 -4.76 13.20 -15.11
N ALA A 320 -3.43 13.03 -15.19
CA ALA A 320 -2.53 13.19 -14.04
C ALA A 320 -2.55 14.63 -13.50
N ALA A 321 -2.53 15.63 -14.39
CA ALA A 321 -2.62 17.05 -14.01
C ALA A 321 -3.96 17.36 -13.31
N VAL A 322 -5.08 16.90 -13.85
CA VAL A 322 -6.41 17.08 -13.23
C VAL A 322 -6.48 16.42 -11.86
N ARG A 323 -5.95 15.19 -11.71
CA ARG A 323 -5.92 14.49 -10.43
C ARG A 323 -5.04 15.21 -9.40
N SER A 324 -3.88 15.71 -9.83
CA SER A 324 -2.98 16.48 -8.97
C SER A 324 -3.64 17.78 -8.51
N GLN A 325 -4.32 18.50 -9.41
CA GLN A 325 -5.06 19.70 -9.07
C GLN A 325 -6.21 19.41 -8.09
N ALA A 326 -6.99 18.35 -8.33
CA ALA A 326 -8.05 17.92 -7.41
C ALA A 326 -7.51 17.60 -6.01
N GLY A 327 -6.39 16.86 -5.93
CA GLY A 327 -5.69 16.59 -4.68
C GLY A 327 -5.19 17.87 -3.99
N GLY A 328 -4.68 18.85 -4.75
CA GLY A 328 -4.27 20.14 -4.22
C GLY A 328 -5.41 20.95 -3.59
N VAL A 329 -6.60 20.94 -4.22
CA VAL A 329 -7.81 21.59 -3.67
C VAL A 329 -8.29 20.90 -2.40
N GLU A 330 -8.27 19.57 -2.35
CA GLU A 330 -8.65 18.82 -1.15
C GLU A 330 -7.66 19.07 0.00
N LEU A 331 -6.36 19.12 -0.30
CA LEU A 331 -5.33 19.44 0.68
C LEU A 331 -5.53 20.83 1.27
N ASP A 332 -5.77 21.85 0.45
CA ASP A 332 -6.05 23.22 0.92
C ASP A 332 -7.31 23.27 1.81
N LYS A 333 -8.37 22.54 1.44
CA LYS A 333 -9.59 22.43 2.25
C LYS A 333 -9.30 21.77 3.61
N LEU A 334 -8.54 20.69 3.63
CA LEU A 334 -8.15 19.99 4.86
C LEU A 334 -7.27 20.86 5.75
N GLN A 335 -6.32 21.59 5.16
CA GLN A 335 -5.44 22.50 5.88
C GLN A 335 -6.21 23.67 6.51
N LYS A 336 -7.19 24.23 5.80
CA LYS A 336 -8.12 25.23 6.37
C LYS A 336 -8.92 24.66 7.52
N LEU A 337 -9.48 23.46 7.39
CA LEU A 337 -10.25 22.80 8.43
C LEU A 337 -9.40 22.53 9.68
N LEU A 338 -8.18 22.05 9.49
CA LEU A 338 -7.22 21.83 10.57
C LEU A 338 -6.89 23.14 11.29
N SER A 339 -6.66 24.23 10.56
CA SER A 339 -6.42 25.55 11.16
C SER A 339 -7.59 26.03 12.03
N VAL A 340 -8.83 25.75 11.64
CA VAL A 340 -10.03 26.11 12.42
C VAL A 340 -10.09 25.23 13.67
N ARG A 341 -9.84 23.92 13.54
CA ARG A 341 -9.81 23.00 14.68
C ARG A 341 -8.73 23.36 15.70
N ASP A 342 -7.55 23.77 15.25
CA ASP A 342 -6.48 24.22 16.14
C ASP A 342 -6.85 25.48 16.92
N ARG A 343 -7.55 26.43 16.27
CA ARG A 343 -8.08 27.63 16.95
C ARG A 343 -9.14 27.27 17.99
N GLU A 344 -10.08 26.39 17.65
CA GLU A 344 -11.10 25.89 18.57
C GLU A 344 -10.48 25.17 19.76
N LEU A 345 -9.52 24.27 19.50
CA LEU A 345 -8.79 23.52 20.51
C LEU A 345 -8.00 24.46 21.42
N SER A 346 -7.36 25.49 20.86
CA SER A 346 -6.66 26.53 21.63
C SER A 346 -7.63 27.31 22.52
N ARG A 347 -8.83 27.64 22.03
CA ARG A 347 -9.89 28.28 22.83
C ARG A 347 -10.35 27.38 23.98
N VAL A 348 -10.62 26.10 23.69
CA VAL A 348 -10.99 25.10 24.72
C VAL A 348 -9.88 24.96 25.76
N LYS A 349 -8.61 24.86 25.35
CA LYS A 349 -7.46 24.83 26.27
C LYS A 349 -7.37 26.07 27.14
N ARG A 350 -7.74 27.25 26.63
CA ARG A 350 -7.74 28.50 27.41
C ARG A 350 -8.86 28.49 28.46
N ILE A 351 -10.07 28.12 28.05
CA ILE A 351 -11.22 28.01 28.97
C ILE A 351 -10.96 26.95 30.04
N ALA A 352 -10.46 25.77 29.65
CA ALA A 352 -10.12 24.70 30.59
C ALA A 352 -9.06 25.15 31.60
N ARG A 353 -8.01 25.86 31.15
CA ARG A 353 -7.02 26.48 32.05
C ARG A 353 -7.67 27.46 33.02
N SER A 354 -8.50 28.38 32.52
CA SER A 354 -9.21 29.35 33.36
C SER A 354 -10.12 28.69 34.41
N VAL A 355 -10.85 27.62 34.05
CA VAL A 355 -11.68 26.86 34.99
C VAL A 355 -10.84 26.18 36.07
N VAL A 356 -9.68 25.62 35.71
CA VAL A 356 -8.75 25.01 36.67
C VAL A 356 -8.15 26.06 37.59
N GLU A 357 -7.74 27.22 37.06
CA GLU A 357 -7.24 28.35 37.84
C GLU A 357 -8.30 28.86 38.82
N GLN A 358 -9.52 29.13 38.34
CA GLN A 358 -10.65 29.54 39.18
C GLN A 358 -10.96 28.52 40.27
N ARG A 359 -10.91 27.22 39.96
CA ARG A 359 -11.08 26.16 40.94
C ARG A 359 -9.94 26.17 41.96
N SER A 360 -8.69 26.32 41.52
CA SER A 360 -7.53 26.38 42.40
C SER A 360 -7.63 27.58 43.34
N ASP A 361 -8.04 28.75 42.84
CA ASP A 361 -8.29 29.94 43.65
C ASP A 361 -9.40 29.68 44.69
N MET A 362 -10.53 29.08 44.28
CA MET A 362 -11.60 28.69 45.21
C MET A 362 -11.12 27.72 46.28
N GLU A 363 -10.28 26.74 45.91
CA GLU A 363 -9.69 25.80 46.85
C GLU A 363 -8.78 26.54 47.85
N VAL A 364 -7.94 27.48 47.41
CA VAL A 364 -7.10 28.31 48.31
C VAL A 364 -7.98 29.10 49.29
N LEU A 365 -9.02 29.78 48.81
CA LEU A 365 -9.94 30.54 49.68
C LEU A 365 -10.64 29.65 50.69
N PHE A 366 -11.03 28.44 50.29
CA PHE A 366 -11.61 27.45 51.19
C PHE A 366 -10.62 27.05 52.30
N HIS A 367 -9.38 26.72 51.93
CA HIS A 367 -8.34 26.39 52.91
C HIS A 367 -8.04 27.56 53.84
N GLU A 368 -8.03 28.79 53.34
CA GLU A 368 -7.85 29.97 54.17
C GLU A 368 -8.99 30.16 55.16
N ALA A 369 -10.25 30.14 54.71
CA ALA A 369 -11.42 30.30 55.57
C ALA A 369 -11.46 29.20 56.65
N LEU A 370 -11.13 27.98 56.25
CA LEU A 370 -11.02 26.84 57.15
C LEU A 370 -9.87 27.00 58.16
N ASN A 371 -8.71 27.51 57.74
CA ASN A 371 -7.60 27.80 58.64
C ASN A 371 -7.91 28.95 59.60
N HIS A 372 -8.61 29.99 59.16
CA HIS A 372 -9.03 31.11 60.02
C HIS A 372 -9.90 30.60 61.17
N VAL A 373 -10.94 29.81 60.87
CA VAL A 373 -11.81 29.24 61.91
C VAL A 373 -11.04 28.27 62.82
N LYS A 374 -10.12 27.47 62.27
CA LYS A 374 -9.25 26.61 63.11
C LYS A 374 -8.36 27.41 64.04
N GLN A 375 -7.81 28.55 63.60
CA GLN A 375 -7.01 29.44 64.44
C GLN A 375 -7.87 30.09 65.52
N GLU A 376 -9.06 30.60 65.19
CA GLU A 376 -10.02 31.11 66.19
C GLU A 376 -10.38 30.05 67.22
N MET A 377 -10.61 28.79 66.81
CA MET A 377 -10.86 27.69 67.73
C MET A 377 -9.68 27.41 68.67
N LEU A 378 -8.44 27.48 68.16
CA LEU A 378 -7.25 27.33 68.99
C LEU A 378 -7.11 28.48 69.98
N ILE A 379 -7.36 29.72 69.54
CA ILE A 379 -7.33 30.91 70.40
C ILE A 379 -8.41 30.79 71.48
N HIS A 380 -9.66 30.48 71.13
CA HIS A 380 -10.73 30.29 72.11
C HIS A 380 -10.46 29.14 73.08
N ARG A 381 -9.85 28.04 72.61
CA ARG A 381 -9.43 26.95 73.49
C ARG A 381 -8.34 27.42 74.46
N GLN A 382 -7.34 28.16 73.98
CA GLN A 382 -6.26 28.71 74.79
C GLN A 382 -6.75 29.80 75.75
N GLU A 383 -7.68 30.66 75.35
CA GLU A 383 -8.35 31.65 76.21
C GLU A 383 -9.21 30.97 77.27
N ALA A 384 -9.92 29.90 76.93
CA ALA A 384 -10.66 29.10 77.90
C ALA A 384 -9.73 28.42 78.90
N GLU A 385 -8.58 27.89 78.44
CA GLU A 385 -7.54 27.33 79.30
C GLU A 385 -6.87 28.39 80.19
N MET A 386 -6.52 29.56 79.65
CA MET A 386 -5.97 30.68 80.41
C MET A 386 -6.98 31.25 81.39
N ASN A 387 -8.24 31.41 81.02
CA ASN A 387 -9.29 31.84 81.94
C ASN A 387 -9.56 30.78 83.02
N ARG A 388 -9.47 29.49 82.68
CA ARG A 388 -9.53 28.41 83.66
C ARG A 388 -8.33 28.45 84.60
N SER A 389 -7.12 28.64 84.07
CA SER A 389 -5.89 28.78 84.84
C SER A 389 -5.90 30.04 85.70
N LYS A 390 -6.40 31.16 85.19
CA LYS A 390 -6.54 32.43 85.91
C LYS A 390 -7.60 32.34 87.00
N ARG A 391 -8.74 31.68 86.75
CA ARG A 391 -9.71 31.35 87.81
C ARG A 391 -9.13 30.42 88.86
N MET A 392 -8.30 29.45 88.45
CA MET A 392 -7.58 28.59 89.40
C MET A 392 -6.56 29.40 90.22
N ASP A 393 -5.84 30.35 89.61
CA ASP A 393 -4.87 31.21 90.27
C ASP A 393 -5.53 32.27 91.18
N GLU A 394 -6.64 32.86 90.75
CA GLU A 394 -7.51 33.74 91.56
C GLU A 394 -8.12 32.99 92.76
N PHE A 395 -8.47 31.71 92.58
CA PHE A 395 -8.92 30.82 93.66
C PHE A 395 -7.78 30.50 94.64
N LEU A 396 -6.55 30.31 94.16
CA LEU A 396 -5.36 30.05 94.99
C LEU A 396 -4.83 31.31 95.71
N THR A 397 -5.05 32.50 95.15
CA THR A 397 -4.60 33.80 95.71
C THR A 397 -5.63 34.51 96.58
N GLY A 398 -6.81 33.90 96.81
CA GLY A 398 -7.74 34.28 97.88
C GLY A 398 -8.47 35.61 97.70
N ARG A 399 -8.63 36.10 96.45
CA ARG A 399 -9.14 37.46 96.16
C ARG A 399 -10.50 37.52 95.46
N THR A 400 -11.34 36.51 95.66
CA THR A 400 -12.77 36.54 95.30
C THR A 400 -13.62 35.95 96.43
N GLU A 401 -14.55 36.76 96.96
CA GLU A 401 -15.62 36.31 97.85
C GLU A 401 -16.54 35.31 97.13
N ASN A 402 -16.82 34.20 97.82
CA ASN A 402 -17.88 33.23 97.53
C ASN A 402 -17.72 32.39 96.26
N ALA A 403 -16.74 31.49 96.26
CA ALA A 403 -16.94 30.18 95.63
C ALA A 403 -17.80 29.33 96.57
N HIS A 404 -19.05 29.08 96.19
CA HIS A 404 -19.94 28.15 96.88
C HIS A 404 -19.32 26.74 96.78
N ILE A 405 -18.58 26.35 97.82
CA ILE A 405 -18.05 24.99 97.97
C ILE A 405 -19.27 24.08 98.09
N HIS A 406 -19.62 23.40 97.00
CA HIS A 406 -20.56 22.30 97.07
C HIS A 406 -19.87 21.19 97.86
N THR A 407 -20.18 21.14 99.15
CA THR A 407 -19.84 20.04 100.05
C THR A 407 -20.40 18.77 99.44
N ILE A 408 -19.52 17.97 98.85
CA ILE A 408 -19.82 16.59 98.49
C ILE A 408 -20.17 15.88 99.80
N ASN A 409 -21.46 15.66 100.02
CA ASN A 409 -21.96 14.81 101.08
C ASN A 409 -21.34 13.42 100.90
N ARG A 410 -20.48 13.03 101.84
CA ARG A 410 -20.03 11.64 102.01
C ARG A 410 -21.24 10.79 102.39
N THR A 411 -21.85 10.15 101.39
CA THR A 411 -22.63 8.93 101.61
C THR A 411 -21.68 7.74 101.45
N PRO A 412 -21.64 6.79 102.40
CA PRO A 412 -20.86 5.58 102.23
C PRO A 412 -21.64 4.71 101.25
N HIS A 413 -21.23 4.67 99.99
CA HIS A 413 -21.42 3.64 98.95
C HIS A 413 -21.38 4.32 97.57
N SER A 414 -20.17 4.66 97.09
CA SER A 414 -19.92 4.81 95.65
C SER A 414 -18.44 4.72 95.34
N THR A 415 -18.15 3.80 94.42
CA THR A 415 -16.84 3.45 93.88
C THR A 415 -16.29 4.62 93.07
N SER A 416 -15.22 5.25 93.54
CA SER A 416 -14.47 6.25 92.78
C SER A 416 -13.68 5.57 91.66
N SER A 417 -13.94 5.95 90.42
CA SER A 417 -12.97 5.82 89.32
C SER A 417 -12.71 7.23 88.78
N ALA A 418 -11.74 7.92 89.39
CA ALA A 418 -11.20 9.17 88.88
C ALA A 418 -9.89 9.49 89.60
N ILE A 419 -8.88 8.65 89.39
CA ILE A 419 -7.49 9.07 89.40
C ILE A 419 -6.90 8.45 88.14
N ASP A 420 -6.96 9.19 87.04
CA ASP A 420 -6.02 9.14 85.92
C ASP A 420 -6.50 10.12 84.87
N GLU A 421 -5.85 11.28 84.82
CA GLU A 421 -5.52 12.03 83.59
C GLU A 421 -4.83 13.34 83.99
N ALA A 422 -3.74 13.20 84.74
CA ALA A 422 -2.69 14.20 84.82
C ALA A 422 -1.48 13.63 84.08
N GLU A 423 -1.50 13.67 82.74
CA GLU A 423 -0.31 13.54 81.89
C GLU A 423 -0.68 13.63 80.39
N LYS A 424 -0.86 14.85 79.87
CA LYS A 424 -0.57 15.16 78.46
C LYS A 424 0.02 16.56 78.34
N GLY A 425 1.25 16.68 78.80
CA GLY A 425 2.20 17.63 78.20
C GLY A 425 2.45 17.21 76.75
N ASN A 426 1.82 17.90 75.80
CA ASN A 426 2.36 18.14 74.46
C ASN A 426 1.50 19.19 73.76
N LEU A 427 1.69 20.45 74.14
CA LEU A 427 1.25 21.66 73.44
C LEU A 427 2.01 21.84 72.12
N LYS A 428 1.98 20.83 71.25
CA LYS A 428 2.46 20.93 69.87
C LYS A 428 1.46 20.26 68.93
N LYS A 429 0.63 21.12 68.31
CA LYS A 429 -0.15 20.87 67.10
C LYS A 429 -1.25 19.81 67.21
N ALA A 430 -2.27 20.06 68.05
CA ALA A 430 -3.58 19.46 67.81
C ALA A 430 -4.15 20.07 66.52
N LYS A 431 -3.93 19.40 65.40
CA LYS A 431 -4.49 19.78 64.10
C LYS A 431 -6.00 19.58 64.20
N VAL A 432 -6.75 20.67 64.39
CA VAL A 432 -8.22 20.63 64.46
C VAL A 432 -8.72 19.96 63.18
N ASN A 433 -9.32 18.78 63.32
CA ASN A 433 -9.91 18.06 62.19
C ASN A 433 -11.33 18.59 61.94
N ILE A 434 -11.79 18.54 60.68
CA ILE A 434 -13.13 19.06 60.32
C ILE A 434 -14.24 18.36 61.12
N SER A 435 -14.04 17.08 61.47
CA SER A 435 -14.95 16.27 62.29
C SER A 435 -15.14 16.81 63.71
N GLU A 436 -14.17 17.54 64.25
CA GLU A 436 -14.19 18.12 65.61
C GLU A 436 -14.86 19.50 65.65
N MET A 437 -15.20 20.08 64.49
CA MET A 437 -15.89 21.35 64.40
C MET A 437 -17.38 21.18 64.69
N THR A 438 -17.92 22.06 65.53
CA THR A 438 -19.37 22.17 65.76
C THR A 438 -20.08 22.68 64.50
N TRP A 439 -21.40 22.49 64.41
CA TRP A 439 -22.18 22.88 63.25
C TRP A 439 -22.06 24.40 62.97
N GLU A 440 -22.11 25.23 64.01
CA GLU A 440 -21.93 26.68 63.92
C GLU A 440 -20.56 27.09 63.34
N GLN A 441 -19.49 26.38 63.72
CA GLN A 441 -18.14 26.62 63.20
C GLN A 441 -18.01 26.23 61.73
N ARG A 442 -18.66 25.14 61.30
CA ARG A 442 -18.71 24.75 59.87
C ARG A 442 -19.49 25.76 59.04
N GLU A 443 -20.60 26.27 59.58
CA GLU A 443 -21.37 27.34 58.95
C GLU A 443 -20.56 28.64 58.84
N ARG A 444 -19.78 28.98 59.88
CA ARG A 444 -18.88 30.13 59.87
C ARG A 444 -17.81 30.05 58.78
N VAL A 445 -17.23 28.86 58.55
CA VAL A 445 -16.30 28.63 57.43
C VAL A 445 -16.97 28.95 56.09
N LEU A 446 -18.19 28.48 55.88
CA LEU A 446 -18.94 28.77 54.65
C LEU A 446 -19.27 30.26 54.51
N ARG A 447 -19.68 30.93 55.59
CA ARG A 447 -19.94 32.39 55.58
C ARG A 447 -18.68 33.18 55.26
N LEU A 448 -17.54 32.84 55.86
CA LEU A 448 -16.24 33.47 55.58
C LEU A 448 -15.77 33.20 54.15
N LEU A 449 -15.97 31.98 53.66
CA LEU A 449 -15.67 31.62 52.27
C LEU A 449 -16.49 32.48 51.29
N PHE A 450 -17.81 32.53 51.46
CA PHE A 450 -18.67 33.33 50.59
C PHE A 450 -18.35 34.82 50.69
N ALA A 451 -18.04 35.34 51.88
CA ALA A 451 -17.57 36.70 52.04
C ALA A 451 -16.29 36.94 51.22
N LYS A 452 -15.27 36.08 51.37
CA LYS A 452 -14.01 36.16 50.61
C LYS A 452 -14.19 36.03 49.09
N MET A 453 -15.05 35.11 48.64
CA MET A 453 -15.38 34.94 47.22
C MET A 453 -16.06 36.19 46.65
N ASN A 454 -16.97 36.81 47.41
CA ASN A 454 -17.68 38.00 46.96
C ASN A 454 -16.78 39.24 46.96
N SER A 455 -15.85 39.38 47.92
CA SER A 455 -14.83 40.42 47.91
C SER A 455 -13.89 40.33 46.71
N LEU A 456 -13.50 39.12 46.32
CA LEU A 456 -12.64 38.91 45.14
C LEU A 456 -13.36 39.16 43.82
N LYS A 457 -14.64 38.76 43.70
CA LYS A 457 -15.45 39.10 42.52
C LYS A 457 -15.54 40.60 42.30
N SER A 458 -15.73 41.39 43.36
CA SER A 458 -15.76 42.86 43.27
C SER A 458 -14.44 43.46 42.77
N ASN A 459 -13.29 42.87 43.13
CA ASN A 459 -11.96 43.34 42.68
C ASN A 459 -11.60 42.87 41.26
N LEU A 460 -12.15 41.73 40.81
CA LEU A 460 -11.96 41.21 39.44
C LEU A 460 -12.78 41.99 38.39
N PHE A 461 -13.97 42.49 38.75
CA PHE A 461 -14.75 43.36 37.84
C PHE A 461 -14.02 44.67 37.51
N HIS A 462 -13.27 45.26 38.46
CA HIS A 462 -12.46 46.45 38.18
C HIS A 462 -11.22 46.20 37.33
N ARG A 463 -10.72 44.96 37.24
CA ARG A 463 -9.49 44.62 36.51
C ARG A 463 -9.74 44.21 35.06
N ASN A 464 -10.92 43.69 34.76
CA ASN A 464 -11.30 43.26 33.39
C ASN A 464 -11.75 44.43 32.49
N GLU A 465 -12.18 45.57 33.04
CA GLU A 465 -12.53 46.78 32.25
C GLU A 465 -11.31 47.44 31.59
N GLU A 466 -10.08 47.24 32.12
CA GLU A 466 -8.86 47.79 31.53
C GLU A 466 -8.31 46.95 30.36
N GLU A 467 -8.50 45.62 30.37
CA GLU A 467 -7.98 44.73 29.30
C GLU A 467 -8.85 44.70 28.03
N GLU A 468 -10.16 44.96 28.11
CA GLU A 468 -11.03 45.03 26.92
C GLU A 468 -10.79 46.30 26.06
N SER A 469 -10.15 47.34 26.60
CA SER A 469 -9.83 48.56 25.86
C SER A 469 -8.68 48.40 24.84
N ASN A 470 -7.83 47.36 25.00
CA ASN A 470 -6.65 47.13 24.16
C ASN A 470 -6.84 46.10 23.03
N ALA A 471 -8.03 45.53 22.87
CA ALA A 471 -8.33 44.58 21.79
C ALA A 471 -9.09 45.24 20.62
N THR A 472 -8.59 46.38 20.13
CA THR A 472 -9.14 47.05 18.95
C THR A 472 -8.50 46.51 17.66
N PHE A 473 -9.35 45.86 16.84
CA PHE A 473 -9.30 45.81 15.37
C PHE A 473 -7.95 45.56 14.66
N LEU A 474 -7.72 44.31 14.23
CA LEU A 474 -6.77 44.00 13.14
C LEU A 474 -7.42 43.01 12.17
N THR A 475 -8.24 43.56 11.26
CA THR A 475 -8.67 42.88 10.04
C THR A 475 -7.96 43.55 8.87
N GLN A 476 -6.82 43.03 8.45
CA GLN A 476 -6.25 43.29 7.13
C GLN A 476 -5.64 42.00 6.60
N ALA A 477 -6.27 41.46 5.55
CA ALA A 477 -5.70 40.41 4.72
C ALA A 477 -4.66 41.04 3.77
N PRO A 478 -3.47 40.43 3.58
CA PRO A 478 -2.60 40.83 2.48
C PRO A 478 -3.08 40.16 1.19
N VAL A 479 -3.43 41.01 0.23
CA VAL A 479 -3.59 40.67 -1.18
C VAL A 479 -2.18 40.58 -1.76
N SER A 480 -1.73 39.39 -2.13
CA SER A 480 -0.46 39.20 -2.86
C SER A 480 -0.70 38.48 -4.17
N SER A 481 -0.76 39.32 -5.22
CA SER A 481 -0.11 39.18 -6.51
C SER A 481 -0.17 37.84 -7.24
N MET A 482 -1.04 37.79 -8.25
CA MET A 482 -0.84 36.98 -9.44
C MET A 482 0.49 37.36 -10.12
N SER A 483 1.40 36.41 -10.25
CA SER A 483 2.52 36.50 -11.20
C SER A 483 2.07 35.86 -12.51
N SER A 484 1.72 36.72 -13.46
CA SER A 484 1.68 36.44 -14.89
C SER A 484 3.11 36.31 -15.42
N SER A 485 3.45 35.12 -15.90
CA SER A 485 4.53 34.85 -16.85
C SER A 485 4.05 33.62 -17.63
N GLY A 486 3.90 33.59 -18.94
CA GLY A 486 4.45 34.41 -20.00
C GLY A 486 4.58 33.42 -21.15
N ASN A 487 3.59 33.43 -22.06
CA ASN A 487 3.70 32.74 -23.34
C ASN A 487 4.81 33.39 -24.15
N SER A 488 5.80 32.62 -24.58
CA SER A 488 6.55 32.92 -25.80
C SER A 488 6.91 31.61 -26.51
N SER A 489 6.23 31.41 -27.62
CA SER A 489 6.54 30.55 -28.74
C SER A 489 8.01 30.62 -29.17
N ALA A 490 8.60 29.46 -29.49
CA ALA A 490 9.55 29.31 -30.60
C ALA A 490 9.69 27.83 -30.98
N LEU A 491 9.04 27.47 -32.09
CA LEU A 491 9.50 26.41 -32.99
C LEU A 491 10.92 26.74 -33.49
N PRO A 492 11.70 25.73 -33.85
CA PRO A 492 12.37 25.81 -35.14
C PRO A 492 12.15 24.56 -35.98
N ASP A 493 12.02 24.82 -37.28
CA ASP A 493 12.08 23.87 -38.39
C ASP A 493 13.23 22.85 -38.24
N LEU A 494 12.89 21.58 -38.46
CA LEU A 494 13.55 20.65 -39.40
C LEU A 494 12.77 19.34 -39.50
#